data_AF-A0A820MQG8-F1
#
_entry.id   AF-A0A820MQG8-F1
#
_cell.length_a   1.000
_cell.length_b   1.000
_cell.length_c   1.000
_cell.angle_alpha   90.00
_cell.angle_beta   90.00
_cell.angle_gamma   90.00
#
_symmetry.space_group_name_H-M   'P 1'
#
loop_
_entity.id
_entity.type
_entity.pdbx_description
1 polymer ?
#
loop_
_entity_poly.entity_id
_entity_poly.type
_entity_poly.pdbx_seq_one_letter_code
_entity_poly.pdbx_strand_id
1 'polypeptide(L)'
;CYITVLKHTNIFLYWANWLKTSTNTYKLPGSIEISSVGSSSFDKEGYVYYPTNCTKGEKCPVHVALHGCEQGKWRIGDVFAKKTGYLEVAELNNIIILFPQIVATHSDPSNKEGCWDWWGYTSSDYANKLGAVMAGVKKMIDSLRAINDALD
;
A
#
# COMPACT_ATOMS: atom_id res chain seq x y z
N CYS A 1 -0.04 1.20 -24.38
CA CYS A 1 -0.91 0.85 -23.23
C CYS A 1 -2.34 0.70 -23.76
N TYR A 2 -2.74 -0.51 -24.17
CA TYR A 2 -4.06 -0.76 -24.75
C TYR A 2 -4.94 -1.46 -23.74
N ILE A 3 -6.15 -0.95 -23.53
CA ILE A 3 -7.18 -1.54 -22.68
C ILE A 3 -8.14 -2.31 -23.58
N THR A 4 -8.29 -3.62 -23.34
CA THR A 4 -9.32 -4.46 -23.96
C THR A 4 -10.40 -4.77 -22.93
N VAL A 5 -11.66 -4.62 -23.32
CA VAL A 5 -12.85 -4.98 -22.52
C VAL A 5 -13.27 -6.41 -22.90
N LEU A 6 -13.50 -7.28 -21.91
CA LEU A 6 -14.21 -8.56 -22.08
C LEU A 6 -15.52 -8.55 -21.28
N LYS A 7 -16.62 -8.89 -21.96
CA LYS A 7 -17.96 -9.08 -21.41
C LYS A 7 -18.23 -10.59 -21.22
N HIS A 8 -18.52 -10.97 -19.96
CA HIS A 8 -19.31 -12.11 -19.42
C HIS A 8 -18.94 -13.54 -19.90
N THR A 9 -18.71 -14.57 -19.07
CA THR A 9 -19.21 -14.96 -17.74
C THR A 9 -18.17 -15.86 -17.06
N ASN A 10 -17.72 -15.54 -15.85
CA ASN A 10 -16.97 -16.49 -15.00
C ASN A 10 -16.85 -15.92 -13.58
N ILE A 11 -16.62 -16.80 -12.60
CA ILE A 11 -16.60 -16.54 -11.15
C ILE A 11 -15.67 -15.39 -10.69
N PHE A 12 -14.77 -14.93 -11.55
CA PHE A 12 -14.09 -13.62 -11.47
C PHE A 12 -15.03 -12.42 -11.24
N LEU A 13 -16.28 -12.48 -11.74
CA LEU A 13 -17.26 -11.40 -11.63
C LEU A 13 -17.80 -11.22 -10.20
N TYR A 14 -17.77 -12.27 -9.37
CA TYR A 14 -18.23 -12.20 -7.98
C TYR A 14 -17.19 -11.45 -7.09
N TRP A 15 -15.89 -11.69 -7.33
CA TRP A 15 -14.79 -10.97 -6.69
C TRP A 15 -14.59 -9.55 -7.23
N ALA A 16 -14.81 -9.32 -8.53
CA ALA A 16 -14.86 -7.99 -9.12
C ALA A 16 -16.02 -7.13 -8.56
N ASN A 17 -17.08 -7.75 -8.02
CA ASN A 17 -18.17 -7.03 -7.36
C ASN A 17 -17.86 -6.70 -5.89
N TRP A 18 -17.07 -7.51 -5.18
CA TRP A 18 -16.56 -7.16 -3.84
C TRP A 18 -15.67 -5.91 -3.86
N LEU A 19 -14.84 -5.73 -4.91
CA LEU A 19 -14.10 -4.49 -5.17
C LEU A 19 -14.99 -3.25 -5.43
N LYS A 20 -16.29 -3.42 -5.67
CA LYS A 20 -17.26 -2.33 -5.90
C LYS A 20 -17.98 -1.87 -4.64
N THR A 21 -17.86 -2.57 -3.51
CA THR A 21 -18.54 -2.22 -2.25
C THR A 21 -17.65 -1.56 -1.19
N SER A 22 -16.35 -1.36 -1.43
CA SER A 22 -15.51 -0.54 -0.53
C SER A 22 -15.70 0.95 -0.87
N THR A 23 -16.64 1.59 -0.18
CA THR A 23 -17.06 2.97 -0.44
C THR A 23 -15.95 3.96 -0.11
N ASN A 24 -15.55 4.70 -1.16
CA ASN A 24 -14.67 5.88 -1.20
C ASN A 24 -13.21 5.66 -0.79
N THR A 25 -12.34 5.49 -1.79
CA THR A 25 -11.22 6.41 -2.09
C THR A 25 -10.38 5.91 -3.29
N TYR A 26 -9.68 6.83 -3.97
CA TYR A 26 -9.28 6.68 -5.38
C TYR A 26 -8.12 5.69 -5.60
N LYS A 27 -8.39 4.66 -6.41
CA LYS A 27 -7.54 3.51 -6.76
C LYS A 27 -6.55 3.83 -7.89
N LEU A 28 -5.31 3.35 -7.74
CA LEU A 28 -4.51 2.99 -8.91
C LEU A 28 -5.02 1.63 -9.42
N PRO A 29 -5.11 1.39 -10.74
CA PRO A 29 -5.52 0.09 -11.25
C PRO A 29 -4.62 -1.01 -10.65
N GLY A 30 -5.21 -1.97 -9.93
CA GLY A 30 -4.49 -3.08 -9.29
C GLY A 30 -4.14 -2.92 -7.80
N SER A 31 -4.57 -1.87 -7.09
CA SER A 31 -4.26 -1.72 -5.66
C SER A 31 -5.31 -2.36 -4.72
N ILE A 32 -4.90 -3.25 -3.82
CA ILE A 32 -5.71 -3.78 -2.71
C ILE A 32 -5.57 -2.88 -1.47
N GLU A 33 -6.70 -2.52 -0.88
CA GLU A 33 -6.76 -1.74 0.36
C GLU A 33 -6.24 -2.55 1.53
N ILE A 34 -5.39 -1.94 2.36
CA ILE A 34 -5.05 -2.48 3.67
C ILE A 34 -5.67 -1.57 4.72
N SER A 35 -6.82 -2.00 5.23
CA SER A 35 -7.55 -1.26 6.25
C SER A 35 -7.04 -1.59 7.66
N SER A 36 -6.86 -0.52 8.44
CA SER A 36 -6.65 -0.50 9.89
C SER A 36 -5.32 -1.02 10.44
N VAL A 37 -4.24 -0.30 10.15
CA VAL A 37 -3.17 -0.18 11.14
C VAL A 37 -3.53 0.96 12.10
N GLY A 38 -4.01 0.60 13.29
CA GLY A 38 -4.38 1.54 14.36
C GLY A 38 -3.19 2.25 15.02
N SER A 39 -2.35 2.94 14.23
CA SER A 39 -1.40 3.93 14.76
C SER A 39 -1.81 5.31 14.26
N SER A 40 -1.81 6.30 15.13
CA SER A 40 -2.18 7.70 14.83
C SER A 40 -1.37 8.35 13.70
N SER A 41 -0.29 7.71 13.26
CA SER A 41 0.66 8.26 12.28
C SER A 41 0.41 7.80 10.85
N PHE A 42 -0.31 6.69 10.62
CA PHE A 42 -0.62 6.29 9.25
C PHE A 42 -1.74 7.15 8.67
N ASP A 43 -1.64 7.47 7.38
CA ASP A 43 -2.78 7.94 6.61
C ASP A 43 -3.85 6.82 6.56
N LYS A 44 -5.11 7.21 6.34
CA LYS A 44 -6.23 6.27 6.18
C LYS A 44 -6.09 5.42 4.92
N GLU A 45 -5.31 5.89 3.96
CA GLU A 45 -5.12 5.27 2.66
C GLU A 45 -3.64 5.07 2.34
N GLY A 46 -3.32 4.00 1.64
CA GLY A 46 -2.02 3.76 1.01
C GLY A 46 -2.16 3.21 -0.39
N TYR A 47 -1.04 2.96 -1.06
CA TYR A 47 -1.04 2.41 -2.41
C TYR A 47 -0.37 1.03 -2.44
N VAL A 48 -0.81 0.18 -3.35
CA VAL A 48 -0.11 -1.05 -3.71
C VAL A 48 -0.19 -1.25 -5.22
N TYR A 49 0.88 -1.76 -5.82
CA TYR A 49 0.93 -2.14 -7.21
C TYR A 49 1.01 -3.66 -7.32
N TYR A 50 0.05 -4.26 -8.03
CA TYR A 50 0.07 -5.68 -8.39
C TYR A 50 0.47 -5.84 -9.86
N PRO A 51 1.62 -6.47 -10.14
CA PRO A 51 2.00 -6.79 -11.51
C PRO A 51 0.99 -7.69 -12.21
N THR A 52 0.90 -7.57 -13.54
CA THR A 52 -0.09 -8.31 -14.34
C THR A 52 -0.05 -9.82 -14.07
N ASN A 53 1.13 -10.42 -13.98
CA ASN A 53 1.24 -11.86 -13.75
C ASN A 53 0.84 -12.28 -12.33
N CYS A 54 1.10 -11.44 -11.32
CA CYS A 54 0.65 -11.68 -9.94
C CYS A 54 -0.88 -11.72 -9.86
N THR A 55 -1.58 -10.92 -10.67
CA THR A 55 -3.05 -10.96 -10.74
C THR A 55 -3.61 -12.24 -11.40
N LYS A 56 -2.76 -13.03 -12.05
CA LYS A 56 -3.13 -14.31 -12.70
C LYS A 56 -2.83 -15.54 -11.82
N GLY A 57 -2.45 -15.33 -10.56
CA GLY A 57 -2.11 -16.42 -9.64
C GLY A 57 -0.64 -16.81 -9.65
N GLU A 58 0.27 -16.01 -10.21
CA GLU A 58 1.70 -16.21 -9.95
C GLU A 58 2.05 -15.73 -8.54
N LYS A 59 2.81 -16.53 -7.79
CA LYS A 59 3.35 -16.10 -6.50
C LYS A 59 4.38 -14.99 -6.70
N CYS A 60 4.11 -13.82 -6.13
CA CYS A 60 4.98 -12.66 -6.27
C CYS A 60 5.59 -12.21 -4.94
N PRO A 61 6.90 -11.90 -4.89
CA PRO A 61 7.50 -11.23 -3.74
C PRO A 61 6.90 -9.84 -3.54
N VAL A 62 6.96 -9.35 -2.29
CA VAL A 62 6.51 -8.00 -1.91
C VAL A 62 7.74 -7.15 -1.58
N HIS A 63 7.82 -5.97 -2.19
CA HIS A 63 8.75 -4.90 -1.83
C HIS A 63 7.98 -3.73 -1.21
N VAL A 64 8.56 -3.10 -0.18
CA VAL A 64 7.96 -1.92 0.47
C VAL A 64 8.78 -0.69 0.12
N ALA A 65 8.14 0.28 -0.53
CA ALA A 65 8.74 1.56 -0.88
C ALA A 65 8.19 2.65 0.06
N LEU A 66 9.06 3.19 0.89
CA LEU A 66 8.73 4.21 1.89
C LEU A 66 9.03 5.60 1.34
N HIS A 67 8.04 6.49 1.36
CA HIS A 67 8.23 7.89 0.94
C HIS A 67 9.06 8.68 1.96
N GLY A 68 9.67 9.80 1.55
CA GLY A 68 10.33 10.72 2.46
C GLY A 68 9.38 11.65 3.22
N CYS A 69 9.93 12.51 4.07
CA CYS A 69 9.20 13.62 4.67
C CYS A 69 8.59 14.52 3.57
N GLU A 70 7.40 15.07 3.81
CA GLU A 70 6.59 15.84 2.86
C GLU A 70 6.21 15.10 1.56
N GLN A 71 6.50 13.81 1.44
CA GLN A 71 6.20 13.01 0.26
C GLN A 71 5.03 12.04 0.45
N GLY A 72 4.30 12.16 1.56
CA GLY A 72 3.09 11.39 1.80
C GLY A 72 1.95 11.85 0.90
N LYS A 73 0.93 11.00 0.76
CA LYS A 73 -0.31 11.24 0.03
C LYS A 73 -0.95 12.58 0.39
N TRP A 74 -0.98 12.91 1.67
CA TRP A 74 -1.53 14.17 2.19
C TRP A 74 -0.88 15.43 1.58
N ARG A 75 0.35 15.33 1.07
CA ARG A 75 1.12 16.46 0.53
C ARG A 75 1.29 16.42 -0.98
N ILE A 76 1.63 15.25 -1.55
CA ILE A 76 1.94 15.12 -2.99
C ILE A 76 1.07 14.08 -3.71
N GLY A 77 0.01 13.59 -3.08
CA GLY A 77 -0.87 12.57 -3.66
C GLY A 77 -0.11 11.29 -4.04
N ASP A 78 -0.35 10.79 -5.24
CA ASP A 78 0.24 9.54 -5.74
C ASP A 78 1.60 9.73 -6.44
N VAL A 79 2.20 10.92 -6.37
CA VAL A 79 3.44 11.25 -7.09
C VAL A 79 4.58 10.31 -6.71
N PHE A 80 4.78 10.02 -5.42
CA PHE A 80 5.82 9.07 -4.99
C PHE A 80 5.58 7.66 -5.54
N ALA A 81 4.32 7.20 -5.55
CA ALA A 81 4.00 5.88 -6.07
C ALA A 81 4.17 5.78 -7.60
N LYS A 82 3.87 6.86 -8.34
CA LYS A 82 3.86 6.86 -9.81
C LYS A 82 5.16 7.28 -10.49
N LYS A 83 5.97 8.13 -9.86
CA LYS A 83 7.07 8.84 -10.55
C LYS A 83 8.48 8.45 -10.10
N THR A 84 8.60 7.44 -9.25
CA THR A 84 9.86 6.95 -8.69
C THR A 84 10.48 5.80 -9.48
N GLY A 85 9.77 5.25 -10.48
CA GLY A 85 10.24 4.14 -11.32
C GLY A 85 9.99 2.74 -10.74
N TYR A 86 9.38 2.64 -9.55
CA TYR A 86 9.10 1.33 -8.94
C TYR A 86 8.10 0.51 -9.74
N LEU A 87 7.10 1.12 -10.39
CA LEU A 87 6.03 0.39 -11.08
C LEU A 87 6.56 -0.36 -12.31
N GLU A 88 7.48 0.25 -13.04
CA GLU A 88 8.12 -0.33 -14.22
C GLU A 88 9.00 -1.52 -13.84
N VAL A 89 9.80 -1.36 -12.79
CA VAL A 89 10.63 -2.45 -12.25
C VAL A 89 9.76 -3.58 -11.71
N ALA A 90 8.68 -3.24 -11.01
CA ALA A 90 7.71 -4.18 -10.46
C ALA A 90 7.06 -5.05 -11.52
N GLU A 91 6.57 -4.43 -12.60
CA GLU A 91 5.92 -5.13 -13.70
C GLU A 91 6.87 -6.10 -14.40
N LEU A 92 8.12 -5.68 -14.63
CA LEU A 92 9.13 -6.49 -15.33
C LEU A 92 9.63 -7.69 -14.49
N ASN A 93 9.48 -7.65 -13.18
CA ASN A 93 10.09 -8.62 -12.26
C ASN A 93 9.06 -9.36 -11.40
N ASN A 94 7.76 -9.20 -11.68
CA ASN A 94 6.68 -9.80 -10.89
C ASN A 94 6.80 -9.47 -9.38
N ILE A 95 7.08 -8.22 -9.03
CA ILE A 95 7.21 -7.77 -7.63
C ILE A 95 6.01 -6.90 -7.25
N ILE A 96 5.26 -7.28 -6.23
CA ILE A 96 4.20 -6.43 -5.65
C ILE A 96 4.88 -5.27 -4.90
N ILE A 97 4.50 -4.02 -5.18
CA ILE A 97 5.04 -2.86 -4.45
C ILE A 97 4.01 -2.31 -3.50
N LEU A 98 4.31 -2.31 -2.21
CA LEU A 98 3.53 -1.66 -1.16
C LEU A 98 4.10 -0.27 -0.88
N PHE A 99 3.23 0.75 -0.90
CA PHE A 99 3.55 2.15 -0.57
C PHE A 99 2.71 2.62 0.62
N PRO A 100 3.09 2.24 1.85
CA PRO A 100 2.38 2.69 3.03
C PRO A 100 2.59 4.20 3.23
N GLN A 101 1.63 4.87 3.88
CA GLN A 101 1.59 6.33 3.95
C GLN A 101 1.58 6.81 5.39
N ILE A 102 2.48 7.73 5.72
CA ILE A 102 2.46 8.49 6.98
C ILE A 102 1.85 9.86 6.72
N VAL A 103 1.00 10.31 7.64
CA VAL A 103 0.35 11.62 7.61
C VAL A 103 0.97 12.56 8.64
N ALA A 104 1.00 13.86 8.32
CA ALA A 104 1.46 14.87 9.24
C ALA A 104 0.61 14.89 10.53
N THR A 105 1.27 15.00 11.68
CA THR A 105 0.63 15.23 12.98
C THR A 105 1.04 16.59 13.53
N HIS A 106 0.05 17.38 13.95
CA HIS A 106 0.27 18.73 14.48
C HIS A 106 0.16 18.82 16.01
N SER A 107 -0.23 17.74 16.68
CA SER A 107 -0.21 17.60 18.14
C SER A 107 1.15 17.15 18.65
N ASP A 108 1.55 17.56 19.85
CA ASP A 108 2.81 17.13 20.46
C ASP A 108 2.79 15.64 20.88
N PRO A 109 3.86 14.86 20.61
CA PRO A 109 5.02 15.20 19.79
C PRO A 109 4.66 15.40 18.31
N SER A 110 5.01 16.56 17.75
CA SER A 110 4.58 16.93 16.39
C SER A 110 5.44 16.28 15.31
N ASN A 111 4.80 15.72 14.28
CA ASN A 111 5.43 15.27 13.04
C ASN A 111 4.83 16.04 11.86
N LYS A 112 5.11 17.35 11.79
CA LYS A 112 4.48 18.27 10.83
C LYS A 112 4.82 17.98 9.37
N GLU A 113 5.92 17.28 9.14
CA GLU A 113 6.38 16.88 7.81
C GLU A 113 5.90 15.48 7.41
N GLY A 114 5.19 14.75 8.27
CA GLY A 114 4.72 13.40 7.97
C GLY A 114 5.87 12.42 7.67
N CYS A 115 6.97 12.55 8.41
CA CYS A 115 8.12 11.64 8.33
C CYS A 115 7.82 10.28 8.97
N TRP A 116 8.50 9.22 8.55
CA TRP A 116 8.51 7.96 9.31
C TRP A 116 9.06 8.17 10.71
N ASP A 117 8.66 7.32 11.67
CA ASP A 117 9.15 7.43 13.05
C ASP A 117 10.59 6.95 13.17
N TRP A 118 11.53 7.89 12.97
CA TRP A 118 12.97 7.66 13.08
C TRP A 118 13.60 8.35 14.31
N TRP A 119 12.79 9.07 15.09
CA TRP A 119 13.25 9.82 16.28
C TRP A 119 12.41 9.55 17.54
N GLY A 120 11.44 8.64 17.47
CA GLY A 120 10.68 8.16 18.63
C GLY A 120 9.44 8.96 18.98
N TYR A 121 8.80 9.59 18.00
CA TYR A 121 7.63 10.44 18.23
C TYR A 121 6.36 9.63 18.53
N THR A 122 6.33 8.34 18.20
CA THR A 122 5.24 7.43 18.60
C THR A 122 5.52 6.72 19.91
N SER A 123 6.75 6.25 20.14
CA SER A 123 7.21 5.63 21.39
C SER A 123 8.73 5.43 21.40
N SER A 124 9.30 5.00 22.54
CA SER A 124 10.70 4.55 22.63
C SER A 124 11.01 3.27 21.84
N ASP A 125 9.98 2.52 21.43
CA ASP A 125 10.11 1.27 20.67
C ASP A 125 10.16 1.48 19.15
N TYR A 126 10.16 2.73 18.68
CA TYR A 126 10.05 3.10 17.26
C TYR A 126 10.97 2.32 16.31
N ALA A 127 12.20 2.03 16.74
CA ALA A 127 13.22 1.36 15.94
C ALA A 127 13.21 -0.18 16.06
N ASN A 128 12.31 -0.76 16.87
CA ASN A 128 12.25 -2.20 17.10
C ASN A 128 10.91 -2.82 16.64
N LYS A 129 10.78 -4.15 16.78
CA LYS A 129 9.60 -4.90 16.29
C LYS A 129 8.30 -4.56 17.04
N LEU A 130 8.38 -3.91 18.19
CA LEU A 130 7.24 -3.47 19.00
C LEU A 130 6.75 -2.08 18.59
N GLY A 131 7.53 -1.32 17.82
CA GLY A 131 7.14 -0.01 17.31
C GLY A 131 5.85 -0.06 16.48
N ALA A 132 4.91 0.83 16.76
CA ALA A 132 3.58 0.82 16.13
C ALA A 132 3.64 0.97 14.60
N VAL A 133 4.54 1.81 14.11
CA VAL A 133 4.78 2.01 12.67
C VAL A 133 5.34 0.73 12.02
N MET A 134 6.34 0.10 12.65
CA MET A 134 6.94 -1.15 12.17
C MET A 134 5.93 -2.31 12.16
N ALA A 135 5.17 -2.46 13.25
CA ALA A 135 4.09 -3.45 13.36
C ALA A 135 3.00 -3.21 12.31
N GLY A 136 2.73 -1.95 12.00
CA GLY A 136 1.84 -1.54 10.93
C GLY A 136 2.24 -2.02 9.56
N VAL A 137 3.44 -1.65 9.12
CA VAL A 137 3.99 -2.10 7.84
C VAL A 137 4.04 -3.63 7.76
N LYS A 138 4.38 -4.31 8.86
CA LYS A 138 4.38 -5.77 8.93
C LYS A 138 2.99 -6.37 8.70
N LYS A 139 1.94 -5.84 9.34
CA LYS A 139 0.55 -6.27 9.10
C LYS A 139 0.16 -6.08 7.64
N MET A 140 0.57 -4.97 7.03
CA MET A 140 0.31 -4.73 5.62
C MET A 140 0.97 -5.76 4.70
N ILE A 141 2.24 -6.09 4.95
CA ILE A 141 2.95 -7.15 4.22
C ILE A 141 2.24 -8.51 4.40
N ASP A 142 1.82 -8.84 5.62
CA ASP A 142 1.15 -10.11 5.91
C ASP A 142 -0.19 -10.23 5.19
N SER A 143 -0.98 -9.14 5.13
CA SER A 143 -2.23 -9.09 4.37
C SER A 143 -1.98 -9.34 2.88
N LEU A 144 -0.98 -8.71 2.27
CA LEU A 144 -0.65 -8.92 0.86
C LEU A 144 -0.18 -10.34 0.56
N ARG A 145 0.60 -10.94 1.47
CA ARG A 145 1.03 -12.34 1.34
C ARG A 145 -0.14 -13.30 1.42
N ALA A 146 -1.04 -13.10 2.39
CA ALA A 146 -2.23 -13.93 2.52
C ALA A 146 -3.12 -13.86 1.27
N ILE A 147 -3.23 -12.69 0.64
CA ILE A 147 -3.92 -12.55 -0.65
C ILE A 147 -3.18 -13.29 -1.75
N ASN A 148 -1.86 -13.12 -1.85
CA ASN A 148 -1.03 -13.78 -2.86
C ASN A 148 -1.13 -15.31 -2.76
N ASP A 149 -1.18 -15.86 -1.55
CA ASP A 149 -1.34 -17.29 -1.31
C ASP A 149 -2.77 -17.81 -1.60
N ALA A 150 -3.77 -16.93 -1.63
CA ALA A 150 -5.16 -17.27 -1.92
C ALA A 150 -5.52 -17.17 -3.42
N LEU A 151 -4.60 -16.68 -4.26
CA LEU A 151 -4.77 -16.60 -5.71
C LEU A 151 -4.24 -17.87 -6.45
N ASP A 152 -3.59 -18.78 -5.72
CA ASP A 152 -3.25 -20.14 -6.16
C ASP A 152 -4.46 -21.09 -6.12
#